data_AF-A0A060N8Q7-F1
#
_entry.id   AF-A0A060N8Q7-F1
#
_cell.length_a   1.000
_cell.length_b   1.000
_cell.length_c   1.000
_cell.angle_alpha   90.00
_cell.angle_beta   90.00
_cell.angle_gamma   90.00
#
_symmetry.space_group_name_H-M   'P 1'
#
loop_
_entity.id
_entity.type
_entity.pdbx_description
1 polymer ?
#
loop_
_entity_poly.entity_id
_entity_poly.type
_entity_poly.pdbx_seq_one_letter_code
_entity_poly.pdbx_strand_id
1 'polypeptide(L)'
;MMIHGIQWDSNALNGKGQVQWIECKTPVKYLINQNKNYYSTKSNFINLGQHTDNTQLENWYNKYGADDVNIITQNLNNKEFPMTKNKSGIWKTDFQLDMNDVTDNIELVDTDENNKSIKYNCNDYRIIDLCDNEFDIRMFKEK
;
A
#
# COMPACT_ATOMS: atom_id res chain seq x y z
N MET A 1 -11.61 4.00 -10.44
CA MET A 1 -11.55 3.97 -11.92
C MET A 1 -11.84 2.54 -12.38
N MET A 2 -12.61 2.34 -13.45
CA MET A 2 -12.75 1.04 -14.11
C MET A 2 -11.80 1.02 -15.31
N ILE A 3 -10.87 0.08 -15.33
CA ILE A 3 -9.95 -0.12 -16.44
C ILE A 3 -10.50 -1.28 -17.27
N HIS A 4 -10.57 -1.12 -18.59
CA HIS A 4 -11.02 -2.19 -19.47
C HIS A 4 -9.80 -2.93 -20.02
N GLY A 5 -9.78 -4.24 -19.83
CA GLY A 5 -8.73 -5.13 -20.33
C GLY A 5 -9.27 -6.08 -21.39
N ILE A 6 -8.34 -6.71 -22.11
CA ILE A 6 -8.64 -7.83 -23.00
C ILE A 6 -8.02 -9.08 -22.39
N GLN A 7 -8.83 -10.11 -22.16
CA GLN A 7 -8.36 -11.44 -21.78
C GLN A 7 -8.55 -12.39 -22.96
N TRP A 8 -7.58 -13.27 -23.18
CA TRP A 8 -7.66 -14.33 -24.17
C TRP A 8 -7.28 -15.69 -23.56
N ASP A 9 -7.90 -16.76 -24.06
CA ASP A 9 -7.51 -18.12 -23.67
C ASP A 9 -6.28 -18.61 -24.46
N SER A 10 -5.72 -19.76 -24.06
CA SER A 10 -4.50 -20.33 -24.64
C SER A 10 -4.60 -20.68 -26.13
N ASN A 11 -5.80 -20.72 -26.71
CA ASN A 11 -6.05 -21.06 -28.11
C ASN A 11 -6.33 -19.84 -28.99
N ALA A 12 -6.26 -18.62 -28.46
CA ALA A 12 -6.64 -17.40 -29.18
C ALA A 12 -5.82 -17.14 -30.45
N LEU A 13 -4.58 -17.63 -30.52
CA LEU A 13 -3.73 -17.52 -31.71
C LEU A 13 -4.02 -18.58 -32.79
N ASN A 14 -4.82 -19.60 -32.47
CA ASN A 14 -5.11 -20.73 -33.37
C ASN A 14 -6.48 -20.62 -34.05
N GLY A 15 -7.10 -19.43 -34.04
CA GLY A 15 -8.38 -19.15 -34.70
C GLY A 15 -9.61 -19.80 -34.05
N LYS A 16 -9.44 -20.46 -32.89
CA LYS A 16 -10.51 -21.13 -32.12
C LYS A 16 -10.66 -20.62 -30.70
N GLY A 17 -9.72 -19.81 -30.20
CA GLY A 17 -9.80 -19.26 -28.85
C GLY A 17 -10.75 -18.08 -28.75
N GLN A 18 -11.12 -17.76 -27.52
CA GLN A 18 -12.04 -16.69 -27.16
C GLN A 18 -11.26 -15.47 -26.69
N VAL A 19 -11.75 -14.29 -27.08
CA VAL A 19 -11.26 -12.99 -26.61
C VAL A 19 -12.43 -12.27 -25.96
N GLN A 20 -12.26 -11.82 -24.73
CA GLN A 20 -13.32 -11.15 -23.96
C GLN A 20 -12.83 -9.83 -23.37
N TRP A 21 -13.73 -8.85 -23.34
CA TRP A 21 -13.54 -7.63 -22.56
C TRP A 21 -13.72 -7.96 -21.09
N ILE A 22 -12.79 -7.49 -20.27
CA ILE A 22 -12.88 -7.60 -18.82
C ILE A 22 -12.89 -6.20 -18.21
N GLU A 23 -13.71 -6.04 -17.17
CA GLU A 23 -13.67 -4.88 -16.29
C GLU A 23 -12.68 -5.17 -15.16
N CYS A 24 -11.54 -4.49 -15.19
CA CYS A 24 -10.56 -4.51 -14.12
C CYS A 24 -10.88 -3.36 -13.16
N LYS A 25 -11.30 -3.69 -11.94
CA LYS A 25 -11.41 -2.70 -10.86
C LYS A 25 -10.02 -2.41 -10.34
N THR A 26 -9.55 -1.17 -10.48
CA THR A 26 -8.31 -0.74 -9.80
C THR A 26 -8.54 -0.94 -8.30
N PRO A 27 -7.63 -1.64 -7.58
CA PRO A 27 -7.76 -1.81 -6.15
C PRO A 27 -7.88 -0.44 -5.49
N VAL A 28 -8.92 -0.30 -4.68
CA VAL A 28 -9.22 0.97 -4.04
C VAL A 28 -8.34 1.08 -2.82
N LYS A 29 -7.38 2.01 -2.86
CA LYS A 29 -6.44 2.24 -1.76
C LYS A 29 -7.01 3.24 -0.76
N TYR A 30 -6.79 2.97 0.51
CA TYR A 30 -7.24 3.83 1.61
C TYR A 30 -6.07 4.39 2.41
N LEU A 31 -6.16 5.64 2.84
CA LEU A 31 -5.27 6.26 3.81
C LEU A 31 -6.12 6.88 4.92
N ILE A 32 -5.50 7.11 6.08
CA ILE A 32 -6.13 7.86 7.16
C ILE A 32 -5.76 9.34 7.00
N ASN A 33 -6.72 10.24 7.17
CA ASN A 33 -6.46 11.67 7.27
C ASN A 33 -6.88 12.15 8.67
N GLN A 34 -5.94 12.73 9.41
CA GLN A 34 -6.18 13.30 10.72
C GLN A 34 -5.36 14.57 10.85
N ASN A 35 -5.99 15.65 11.32
CA ASN A 35 -5.36 16.96 11.47
C ASN A 35 -4.63 17.45 10.19
N LYS A 36 -5.22 17.19 9.01
CA LYS A 36 -4.70 17.47 7.66
C LYS A 36 -3.48 16.64 7.22
N ASN A 37 -2.95 15.79 8.08
CA ASN A 37 -1.87 14.86 7.74
C ASN A 37 -2.45 13.53 7.26
N TYR A 38 -1.79 12.93 6.28
CA TYR A 38 -2.10 11.58 5.82
C TYR A 38 -1.23 10.55 6.53
N TYR A 39 -1.82 9.37 6.78
CA TYR A 39 -1.17 8.26 7.45
C TYR A 39 -1.34 6.98 6.64
N SER A 40 -0.28 6.16 6.62
CA SER A 40 -0.29 4.82 6.03
C SER A 40 -1.37 3.94 6.67
N THR A 41 -1.90 3.00 5.89
CA THR A 41 -2.75 1.90 6.40
C THR A 41 -2.21 0.52 6.00
N LYS A 42 -1.15 0.46 5.18
CA LYS A 42 -0.56 -0.78 4.69
C LYS A 42 0.30 -1.45 5.77
N SER A 43 -0.37 -2.16 6.69
CA SER A 43 0.25 -2.85 7.83
C SER A 43 1.20 -1.95 8.62
N ASN A 44 0.84 -0.66 8.75
CA ASN A 44 1.64 0.34 9.43
C ASN A 44 0.80 1.60 9.66
N PHE A 45 1.21 2.45 10.61
CA PHE A 45 0.60 3.76 10.87
C PHE A 45 1.68 4.83 10.95
N ILE A 46 2.13 5.26 9.76
CA ILE A 46 3.22 6.22 9.59
C ILE A 46 2.64 7.54 9.12
N ASN A 47 3.06 8.65 9.73
CA ASN A 47 2.73 9.99 9.27
C ASN A 47 3.46 10.30 7.94
N LEU A 48 2.69 10.48 6.87
CA LEU A 48 3.15 10.87 5.54
C LEU A 48 3.23 12.40 5.39
N GLY A 49 2.54 13.14 6.26
CA GLY A 49 2.45 14.60 6.25
C GLY A 49 1.32 15.14 5.38
N GLN A 50 1.47 16.41 4.98
CA GLN A 50 0.54 17.09 4.07
C GLN A 50 1.08 16.99 2.65
N HIS A 51 0.23 16.64 1.68
CA HIS A 51 0.66 16.59 0.29
C HIS A 51 0.76 18.02 -0.29
N THR A 52 1.70 18.22 -1.21
CA THR A 52 1.86 19.49 -1.95
C THR A 52 1.03 19.51 -3.23
N ASP A 53 0.78 18.34 -3.81
CA ASP A 53 0.05 18.18 -5.07
C ASP A 53 -0.64 16.80 -5.16
N ASN A 54 -1.49 16.64 -6.18
CA ASN A 54 -2.26 15.41 -6.37
C ASN A 54 -1.39 14.22 -6.79
N THR A 55 -0.28 14.44 -7.48
CA THR A 55 0.63 13.37 -7.92
C THR A 55 1.34 12.73 -6.73
N GLN A 56 1.78 13.54 -5.76
CA GLN A 56 2.32 13.03 -4.50
C GLN A 56 1.27 12.24 -3.74
N LEU A 57 0.05 12.75 -3.65
CA LEU A 57 -1.05 12.09 -2.96
C LEU A 57 -1.37 10.72 -3.60
N GLU A 58 -1.48 10.66 -4.92
CA GLU A 58 -1.69 9.42 -5.67
C GLU A 58 -0.58 8.39 -5.38
N ASN A 59 0.68 8.83 -5.43
CA ASN A 59 1.82 7.98 -5.10
C ASN A 59 1.75 7.44 -3.66
N TRP A 60 1.28 8.24 -2.71
CA TRP A 60 1.06 7.78 -1.34
C TRP A 60 -0.03 6.72 -1.24
N TYR A 61 -1.16 6.89 -1.93
CA TYR A 61 -2.20 5.87 -1.97
C TYR A 61 -1.66 4.55 -2.54
N ASN A 62 -0.91 4.61 -3.64
CA ASN A 62 -0.35 3.43 -4.28
C ASN A 62 0.70 2.73 -3.41
N LYS A 63 1.56 3.49 -2.73
CA LYS A 63 2.68 2.95 -1.95
C LYS A 63 2.28 2.54 -0.53
N TYR A 64 1.46 3.34 0.15
CA TYR A 64 1.17 3.26 1.58
C TYR A 64 -0.29 2.93 1.92
N GLY A 65 -1.17 2.89 0.91
CA GLY A 65 -2.56 2.53 1.12
C GLY A 65 -2.79 1.01 1.15
N ALA A 66 -3.74 0.58 1.97
CA ALA A 66 -4.29 -0.76 1.94
C ALA A 66 -5.50 -0.85 1.01
N ASP A 67 -5.72 -2.04 0.43
CA ASP A 67 -6.88 -2.34 -0.42
C ASP A 67 -8.15 -2.62 0.40
N ASP A 68 -7.97 -3.10 1.63
CA ASP A 68 -9.05 -3.43 2.55
C ASP A 68 -8.98 -2.50 3.76
N VAL A 69 -10.08 -1.77 3.99
CA VAL A 69 -10.23 -0.88 5.14
C VAL A 69 -10.23 -1.65 6.46
N ASN A 70 -10.60 -2.94 6.46
CA ASN A 70 -10.61 -3.77 7.66
C ASN A 70 -9.25 -3.88 8.34
N ILE A 71 -8.15 -3.65 7.60
CA ILE A 71 -6.80 -3.66 8.16
C ILE A 71 -6.65 -2.73 9.36
N ILE A 72 -7.47 -1.67 9.46
CA ILE A 72 -7.35 -0.71 10.55
C ILE A 72 -7.83 -1.28 11.90
N THR A 73 -8.76 -2.24 11.87
CA THR A 73 -9.32 -2.87 13.06
C THR A 73 -8.74 -4.26 13.33
N GLN A 74 -8.00 -4.82 12.38
CA GLN A 74 -7.30 -6.08 12.52
C GLN A 74 -6.16 -5.97 13.54
N ASN A 75 -5.95 -7.06 14.30
CA ASN A 75 -4.79 -7.19 15.16
C ASN A 75 -3.57 -7.55 14.29
N LEU A 76 -2.60 -6.65 14.26
CA LEU A 76 -1.37 -6.74 13.49
C LEU A 76 -0.21 -7.01 14.44
N ASN A 77 0.71 -7.87 14.03
CA ASN A 77 1.90 -8.24 14.81
C ASN A 77 3.20 -7.97 14.03
N ASN A 78 3.10 -7.16 12.97
CA ASN A 78 4.22 -6.83 12.12
C ASN A 78 4.01 -5.46 11.48
N LYS A 79 5.11 -4.80 11.16
CA LYS A 79 5.13 -3.56 10.41
C LYS A 79 5.84 -3.78 9.08
N GLU A 80 5.23 -3.28 8.01
CA GLU A 80 5.79 -3.33 6.66
C GLU A 80 6.13 -1.92 6.15
N PHE A 81 7.29 -1.81 5.51
CA PHE A 81 7.84 -0.57 4.98
C PHE A 81 8.20 -0.75 3.51
N PRO A 82 7.41 -0.20 2.58
CA PRO A 82 7.73 -0.20 1.16
C PRO A 82 9.09 0.43 0.87
N MET A 83 9.83 -0.13 -0.08
CA MET A 83 11.11 0.40 -0.52
C MET A 83 11.01 1.01 -1.93
N THR A 84 12.00 1.82 -2.29
CA THR A 84 12.16 2.38 -3.62
C THR A 84 13.61 2.24 -4.06
N LYS A 85 13.79 1.83 -5.32
CA LYS A 85 15.10 1.69 -5.94
C LYS A 85 15.55 3.04 -6.48
N ASN A 86 16.77 3.46 -6.13
CA ASN A 86 17.36 4.67 -6.69
C ASN A 86 18.01 4.39 -8.07
N LYS A 87 18.49 5.44 -8.73
CA LYS A 87 19.15 5.36 -10.07
C LYS A 87 20.39 4.44 -10.09
N SER A 88 21.04 4.26 -8.95
CA SER A 88 22.21 3.38 -8.78
C SER A 88 21.82 1.94 -8.44
N GLY A 89 20.53 1.63 -8.42
CA GLY A 89 20.01 0.30 -8.13
C GLY A 89 19.91 -0.08 -6.66
N ILE A 90 20.17 0.87 -5.75
CA ILE A 90 20.11 0.66 -4.30
C ILE A 90 18.68 0.88 -3.81
N TRP A 91 18.17 -0.07 -3.03
CA TRP A 91 16.86 0.00 -2.39
C TRP A 91 16.94 0.73 -1.06
N LYS A 92 15.98 1.61 -0.80
CA LYS A 92 15.82 2.30 0.48
C LYS A 92 14.35 2.42 0.85
N THR A 93 14.04 2.49 2.13
CA THR A 93 12.72 2.93 2.61
C THR A 93 12.74 4.45 2.85
N ASP A 94 11.55 5.07 2.84
CA ASP A 94 11.39 6.51 3.05
C ASP A 94 11.38 6.89 4.54
N PHE A 95 11.28 5.90 5.44
CA PHE A 95 11.12 6.11 6.87
C PHE A 95 12.21 5.40 7.69
N GLN A 96 12.57 6.03 8.81
CA GLN A 96 13.40 5.37 9.80
C GLN A 96 12.59 4.25 10.48
N LEU A 97 13.23 3.09 10.67
CA LEU A 97 12.64 1.99 11.43
C LEU A 97 12.88 2.23 12.93
N ASP A 98 11.83 2.09 13.73
CA ASP A 98 11.97 2.08 15.19
C ASP A 98 12.44 0.71 15.65
N MET A 99 13.71 0.62 16.02
CA MET A 99 14.32 -0.63 16.47
C MET A 99 13.80 -1.08 17.85
N ASN A 100 13.15 -0.19 18.62
CA ASN A 100 12.56 -0.58 19.90
C ASN A 100 11.26 -1.36 19.72
N ASP A 101 10.60 -1.22 18.56
CA ASP A 101 9.38 -1.95 18.22
C ASP A 101 9.66 -3.37 17.69
N VAL A 102 10.91 -3.66 17.32
CA VAL A 102 11.30 -4.95 16.73
C VAL A 102 11.36 -6.01 17.84
N THR A 103 10.49 -7.00 17.76
CA THR A 103 10.44 -8.11 18.73
C THR A 103 11.17 -9.36 18.26
N ASP A 104 11.44 -9.49 16.95
CA ASP A 104 12.05 -10.67 16.34
C ASP A 104 12.69 -10.31 14.99
N ASN A 105 12.65 -11.20 14.00
CA ASN A 105 13.33 -11.07 12.73
C ASN A 105 12.89 -9.85 11.90
N ILE A 106 13.88 -9.28 11.20
CA ILE A 106 13.69 -8.32 10.12
C ILE A 106 13.88 -9.07 8.82
N GLU A 107 12.89 -8.98 7.94
CA GLU A 107 12.82 -9.69 6.68
C GLU A 107 12.77 -8.72 5.51
N LEU A 108 13.43 -9.10 4.42
CA LEU A 108 13.22 -8.48 3.11
C LEU A 108 12.11 -9.26 2.40
N VAL A 109 11.00 -8.59 2.11
CA VAL A 109 9.93 -9.14 1.26
C VAL A 109 10.25 -8.73 -0.17
N ASP A 110 10.42 -9.73 -1.03
CA ASP A 110 10.78 -9.55 -2.43
C ASP A 110 9.71 -10.22 -3.31
N THR A 111 8.68 -9.45 -3.66
CA THR A 111 7.54 -9.97 -4.44
C THR A 111 7.87 -10.00 -5.93
N ASP A 112 8.58 -8.98 -6.42
CA ASP A 112 9.10 -8.89 -7.79
C ASP A 112 10.24 -7.86 -7.94
N GLU A 113 10.70 -7.66 -9.17
CA GLU A 113 11.81 -6.74 -9.48
C GLU A 113 11.57 -5.27 -9.08
N ASN A 114 10.33 -4.86 -8.89
CA ASN A 114 9.90 -3.49 -8.60
C ASN A 114 9.22 -3.35 -7.23
N ASN A 115 8.80 -4.45 -6.61
CA ASN A 115 8.07 -4.47 -5.34
C ASN A 115 8.87 -5.17 -4.25
N LYS A 116 9.60 -4.36 -3.48
CA LYS A 116 10.31 -4.80 -2.27
C LYS A 116 9.86 -4.01 -1.04
N SER A 117 9.86 -4.66 0.11
CA SER A 117 9.59 -4.03 1.40
C SER A 117 10.46 -4.64 2.50
N ILE A 118 10.68 -3.87 3.56
CA ILE A 118 11.23 -4.39 4.82
C ILE A 118 10.05 -4.66 5.74
N LYS A 119 10.03 -5.85 6.34
CA LYS A 119 9.03 -6.25 7.31
C LYS A 119 9.71 -6.68 8.59
N TYR A 120 9.13 -6.34 9.74
CA TYR A 120 9.59 -6.89 11.02
C TYR A 120 8.40 -7.22 11.92
N ASN A 121 8.60 -8.20 12.79
CA ASN A 121 7.62 -8.54 13.84
C ASN A 121 7.70 -7.53 14.98
N CYS A 122 6.53 -7.19 15.53
CA CYS A 122 6.38 -6.26 16.64
C CYS A 122 5.26 -6.74 17.57
N ASN A 123 5.08 -6.05 18.70
CA ASN A 123 3.94 -6.31 19.57
C ASN A 123 2.61 -6.08 18.84
N ASP A 124 1.60 -6.85 19.24
CA ASP A 124 0.24 -6.75 18.74
C ASP A 124 -0.30 -5.32 18.86
N TYR A 125 -0.85 -4.80 17.75
CA TYR A 125 -1.48 -3.49 17.69
C TYR A 125 -2.61 -3.47 16.67
N ARG A 126 -3.51 -2.49 16.78
CA ARG A 126 -4.47 -2.15 15.74
C ARG A 126 -4.23 -0.71 15.32
N ILE A 127 -4.31 -0.42 14.02
CA ILE A 127 -4.07 0.94 13.52
C ILE A 127 -5.09 1.93 14.12
N ILE A 128 -6.33 1.48 14.34
CA ILE A 128 -7.38 2.31 14.95
C ILE A 128 -7.03 2.77 16.36
N ASP A 129 -6.25 1.99 17.12
CA ASP A 129 -5.82 2.36 18.49
C ASP A 129 -4.75 3.45 18.47
N LEU A 130 -4.13 3.70 17.30
CA LEU A 130 -3.11 4.73 17.10
C LEU A 130 -3.69 6.04 16.55
N CYS A 131 -4.97 6.07 16.19
CA CYS A 131 -5.63 7.24 15.66
C CYS A 131 -6.07 8.20 16.77
N ASP A 132 -6.03 9.51 16.48
CA ASP A 132 -6.67 10.52 17.32
C ASP A 132 -8.21 10.37 17.33
N ASN A 133 -8.88 11.09 18.24
CA ASN A 133 -10.35 11.05 18.39
C ASN A 133 -11.13 11.45 17.11
N GLU A 134 -10.51 12.21 16.21
CA GLU A 134 -11.11 12.66 14.97
C GLU A 134 -10.20 12.28 13.79
N PHE A 135 -10.65 11.35 12.95
CA PHE A 135 -9.97 10.96 11.72
C PHE A 135 -10.97 10.57 10.63
N ASP A 136 -10.55 10.76 9.38
CA ASP A 136 -11.26 10.26 8.21
C ASP A 136 -10.50 9.09 7.60
N ILE A 137 -11.22 8.10 7.10
CA ILE A 137 -10.69 7.13 6.16
C ILE A 137 -10.98 7.66 4.76
N ARG A 138 -9.92 7.95 4.00
CA ARG A 138 -10.05 8.54 2.67
C ARG A 138 -9.62 7.55 1.60
N MET A 139 -10.33 7.63 0.48
CA MET A 139 -10.05 6.93 -0.76
C MET A 139 -9.51 7.94 -1.77
N PHE A 140 -8.54 7.55 -2.59
CA PHE A 140 -8.13 8.40 -3.71
C PHE A 140 -9.29 8.55 -4.71
N LYS A 141 -9.72 9.79 -4.94
CA LYS A 141 -10.67 10.15 -6.00
C LYS A 141 -9.95 11.09 -6.95
N GLU A 142 -9.63 10.61 -8.14
CA GLU A 142 -9.26 11.49 -9.25
C GLU A 142 -10.42 12.45 -9.52
N LYS A 143 -10.12 13.74 -9.65
CA LYS A 143 -11.09 14.78 -9.96
C LYS A 143 -11.34 14.86 -11.46
#